data_AF-S1PQ20-F1
#
_entry.id   AF-S1PQ20-F1
#
_cell.length_a   1.000
_cell.length_b   1.000
_cell.length_c   1.000
_cell.angle_alpha   90.00
_cell.angle_beta   90.00
_cell.angle_gamma   90.00
#
_symmetry.space_group_name_H-M   'P 1'
#
loop_
_entity.id
_entity.type
_entity.pdbx_description
1 polymer ?
#
loop_
_entity_poly.entity_id
_entity_poly.type
_entity_poly.pdbx_seq_one_letter_code
_entity_poly.pdbx_strand_id
1 'polypeptide(L)'
;MKDLTLKFHDKLQFKAFLSSLGWAEDEDLQNKLLVDEIGFTYTETGVTEEGEPVCIRNDGYFVNIRILDDLFDVSVFSDYVVELETPLREWS
;
A
#
# COMPACT_ATOMS: atom_id res chain seq x y z
N MET A 1 13.47 11.71 0.76
CA MET A 1 12.66 10.54 0.37
C MET A 1 11.99 9.93 1.59
N LYS A 2 10.68 9.65 1.51
CA LYS A 2 9.87 9.12 2.60
C LYS A 2 9.03 7.95 2.12
N ASP A 3 8.98 6.89 2.90
CA ASP A 3 8.16 5.71 2.59
C ASP A 3 6.91 5.70 3.48
N LEU A 4 5.77 5.35 2.90
CA LEU A 4 4.48 5.20 3.57
C LEU A 4 3.85 3.88 3.19
N THR A 5 3.20 3.21 4.15
CA THR A 5 2.29 2.12 3.86
C THR A 5 0.85 2.61 4.02
N LEU A 6 0.06 2.42 2.98
CA LEU A 6 -1.35 2.78 2.96
C LEU A 6 -2.22 1.52 3.05
N LYS A 7 -3.33 1.62 3.75
CA LYS A 7 -4.37 0.59 3.83
C LYS A 7 -5.70 1.14 3.32
N PHE A 8 -6.19 0.56 2.24
CA PHE A 8 -7.52 0.78 1.71
C PHE A 8 -8.46 -0.35 2.13
N HIS A 9 -9.77 -0.16 1.99
CA HIS A 9 -10.76 -1.22 2.16
C HIS A 9 -10.57 -2.32 1.11
N ASP A 10 -10.42 -1.90 -0.16
CA ASP A 10 -10.26 -2.80 -1.30
C ASP A 10 -9.60 -2.09 -2.49
N LYS A 11 -9.34 -2.85 -3.56
CA LYS A 11 -8.69 -2.36 -4.78
C LYS A 11 -9.45 -1.22 -5.47
N LEU A 12 -10.79 -1.24 -5.46
CA LEU A 12 -11.62 -0.20 -6.06
C LEU A 12 -11.45 1.13 -5.32
N GLN A 13 -11.43 1.10 -3.98
CA GLN A 13 -11.17 2.31 -3.20
C GLN A 13 -9.78 2.89 -3.51
N PHE A 14 -8.75 2.04 -3.60
CA PHE A 14 -7.42 2.48 -4.01
C PHE A 14 -7.41 3.13 -5.41
N LYS A 15 -8.06 2.52 -6.41
CA LYS A 15 -8.13 3.08 -7.77
C LYS A 15 -8.94 4.38 -7.80
N ALA A 16 -10.01 4.49 -7.02
CA ALA A 16 -10.78 5.72 -6.88
C ALA A 16 -9.93 6.83 -6.23
N PHE A 17 -9.13 6.50 -5.22
CA PHE A 17 -8.18 7.43 -4.62
C PHE A 17 -7.15 7.95 -5.63
N LEU A 18 -6.48 7.06 -6.38
CA LEU A 18 -5.55 7.50 -7.44
C LEU A 18 -6.24 8.37 -8.50
N SER A 19 -7.46 8.01 -8.90
CA SER A 19 -8.24 8.82 -9.84
C SER A 19 -8.56 10.21 -9.28
N SER A 20 -8.85 10.31 -7.97
CA SER A 20 -9.14 11.59 -7.32
C SER A 20 -7.94 12.53 -7.26
N LEU A 21 -6.72 11.97 -7.31
CA LEU A 21 -5.47 12.73 -7.41
C LEU A 21 -5.12 13.11 -8.85
N GLY A 22 -5.91 12.69 -9.85
CA GLY A 22 -5.55 12.88 -11.26
C GLY A 22 -4.38 12.01 -11.72
N TRP A 23 -4.05 10.93 -10.99
CA TRP A 23 -2.84 10.13 -11.21
C TRP A 23 -2.60 9.72 -12.67
N ALA A 24 -3.66 9.33 -13.39
CA ALA A 24 -3.51 8.84 -14.76
C ALA A 24 -3.04 9.90 -15.77
N GLU A 25 -3.30 11.19 -15.49
CA GLU A 25 -3.06 12.31 -16.40
C GLU A 25 -1.94 13.25 -15.90
N ASP A 26 -1.54 13.12 -14.63
CA ASP A 26 -0.54 13.96 -13.97
C ASP A 26 0.85 13.31 -13.97
N GLU A 27 1.64 13.58 -15.02
CA GLU A 27 3.02 13.09 -15.15
C GLU A 27 3.95 13.65 -14.05
N ASP A 28 3.70 14.87 -13.59
CA ASP A 28 4.49 15.49 -12.52
C ASP A 28 4.28 14.75 -11.19
N LEU A 29 3.03 14.38 -10.88
CA LEU A 29 2.71 13.53 -9.73
C LEU A 29 3.37 12.15 -9.84
N GLN A 30 3.35 11.53 -11.03
CA GLN A 30 4.01 10.24 -11.28
C GLN A 30 5.53 10.31 -11.11
N ASN A 31 6.15 11.46 -11.41
CA ASN A 31 7.58 11.67 -11.21
C ASN A 31 7.95 11.94 -9.73
N LYS A 32 6.98 12.36 -8.91
CA LYS A 32 7.18 12.65 -7.49
C LYS A 32 6.96 11.45 -6.57
N LEU A 33 6.31 10.39 -7.06
CA LEU A 33 5.90 9.24 -6.25
C LEU A 33 6.19 7.92 -6.97
N LEU A 34 6.64 6.91 -6.21
CA LEU A 34 6.58 5.53 -6.65
C LEU A 34 5.45 4.81 -5.91
N VAL A 35 4.68 4.02 -6.66
CA VAL A 35 3.54 3.26 -6.16
C VAL A 35 3.83 1.77 -6.32
N ASP A 36 3.89 1.05 -5.20
CA ASP A 36 4.01 -0.41 -5.17
C ASP A 36 2.72 -1.04 -4.62
N GLU A 37 1.93 -1.64 -5.51
CA GLU A 37 0.67 -2.32 -5.19
C GLU A 37 0.98 -3.68 -4.51
N ILE A 38 0.84 -3.75 -3.19
CA ILE A 38 1.06 -5.00 -2.42
C ILE A 38 -0.16 -5.93 -2.55
N GLY A 39 -1.35 -5.37 -2.41
CA GLY A 39 -2.61 -6.10 -2.47
C GLY A 39 -3.06 -6.65 -1.12
N PHE A 40 -3.53 -7.90 -1.10
CA PHE A 40 -3.99 -8.55 0.13
C PHE A 40 -2.82 -9.21 0.85
N THR A 41 -2.79 -9.08 2.17
CA THR A 41 -1.84 -9.79 3.02
C THR A 41 -2.53 -10.97 3.70
N TYR A 42 -1.74 -11.95 4.10
CA TYR A 42 -2.23 -13.17 4.75
C TYR A 42 -1.40 -13.45 5.99
N THR A 43 -2.08 -13.91 7.04
CA THR A 43 -1.44 -14.40 8.27
C THR A 43 -1.55 -15.91 8.31
N GLU A 44 -0.41 -16.59 8.43
CA GLU A 44 -0.37 -18.02 8.67
C GLU A 44 -0.82 -18.30 10.12
N THR A 45 -1.77 -19.21 10.27
CA THR A 45 -2.41 -19.52 11.56
C THR A 45 -2.14 -20.95 12.03
N GLY A 46 -1.49 -21.75 11.20
CA GLY A 46 -1.13 -23.12 11.49
C GLY A 46 -0.83 -23.91 10.23
N VAL A 47 -0.80 -25.22 10.36
CA VAL A 47 -0.55 -26.17 9.28
C VAL A 47 -1.60 -27.28 9.31
N THR A 48 -1.98 -27.80 8.15
CA THR A 48 -2.89 -28.95 8.03
C THR A 48 -2.17 -30.25 8.43
N GLU A 49 -2.92 -31.36 8.55
CA GLU A 49 -2.34 -32.69 8.79
C GLU A 49 -1.39 -33.15 7.67
N GLU A 50 -1.54 -32.59 6.47
CA GLU A 50 -0.67 -32.84 5.31
C GLU A 50 0.55 -31.90 5.27
N GLY A 51 0.68 -30.98 6.23
CA GLY A 51 1.80 -30.04 6.34
C GLY A 51 1.63 -28.76 5.53
N GLU A 52 0.45 -28.51 4.96
CA GLU A 52 0.18 -27.30 4.17
C GLU A 52 -0.16 -26.11 5.08
N PRO A 53 0.33 -24.90 4.81
CA PRO A 53 0.05 -23.72 5.63
C PRO A 53 -1.41 -23.30 5.53
N VAL A 54 -2.01 -22.99 6.68
CA VAL A 54 -3.37 -22.44 6.78
C VAL A 54 -3.29 -20.94 6.96
N CYS A 55 -3.65 -20.21 5.91
CA CYS A 55 -3.56 -18.76 5.86
C CYS A 55 -4.95 -18.11 5.96
N ILE A 56 -5.07 -17.07 6.78
CA ILE A 56 -6.25 -16.21 6.84
C ILE A 56 -5.92 -14.88 6.14
N ARG A 57 -6.83 -14.42 5.27
CA ARG A 57 -6.70 -13.11 4.62
C ARG A 57 -6.87 -12.01 5.65
N ASN A 58 -5.90 -11.12 5.74
CA ASN A 58 -5.99 -9.93 6.58
C ASN A 58 -6.98 -8.92 5.99
N ASP A 59 -7.52 -8.07 6.85
CA ASP A 59 -8.40 -6.98 6.43
C ASP A 59 -7.63 -5.89 5.68
N GLY A 60 -8.26 -5.40 4.60
CA GLY A 60 -7.78 -4.29 3.77
C GLY A 60 -6.88 -4.67 2.60
N TYR A 61 -6.49 -3.63 1.88
CA TYR A 61 -5.74 -3.67 0.65
C TYR A 61 -4.56 -2.70 0.74
N PHE A 62 -3.35 -3.23 0.64
CA PHE A 62 -2.14 -2.51 1.01
C PHE A 62 -1.38 -2.00 -0.20
N VAL A 63 -0.80 -0.81 -0.07
CA VAL A 63 0.02 -0.16 -1.09
C VAL A 63 1.18 0.55 -0.38
N ASN A 64 2.39 0.37 -0.88
CA ASN A 64 3.53 1.15 -0.45
C ASN A 64 3.72 2.35 -1.39
N ILE A 65 3.94 3.51 -0.81
CA ILE A 65 4.24 4.75 -1.54
C ILE A 65 5.62 5.22 -1.13
N ARG A 66 6.48 5.48 -2.11
CA ARG A 66 7.75 6.18 -1.89
C ARG A 66 7.65 7.58 -2.47
N ILE A 67 7.84 8.57 -1.62
CA ILE A 67 7.86 9.98 -1.98
C ILE A 67 9.28 10.36 -2.37
N LEU A 68 9.46 10.78 -3.61
CA LEU A 68 10.74 11.18 -4.20
C LEU A 68 11.03 12.67 -3.99
N ASP A 69 9.98 13.50 -3.91
CA ASP A 69 10.07 14.94 -3.69
C ASP A 69 9.77 15.31 -2.23
N ASP A 70 10.76 15.85 -1.51
CA ASP A 70 10.61 16.23 -0.10
C ASP A 70 9.64 17.42 0.11
N LEU A 71 9.26 18.15 -0.94
CA LEU A 71 8.24 19.21 -0.91
C LEU A 71 6.83 18.69 -1.18
N PHE A 72 6.66 17.40 -1.48
CA PHE A 72 5.35 16.81 -1.72
C PHE A 72 4.47 16.86 -0.46
N ASP A 73 3.22 17.31 -0.61
CA ASP A 73 2.28 17.34 0.50
C ASP A 73 1.79 15.93 0.84
N VAL A 74 2.41 15.32 1.86
CA VAL A 74 2.08 13.98 2.32
C VAL A 74 0.71 13.88 3.02
N SER A 75 0.09 15.02 3.34
CA SER A 75 -1.20 15.08 4.03
C SER A 75 -2.32 14.44 3.21
N VAL A 76 -2.17 14.38 1.88
CA VAL A 76 -3.11 13.72 0.96
C VAL A 76 -3.29 12.23 1.25
N PHE A 77 -2.34 11.60 1.96
CA PHE A 77 -2.39 10.19 2.32
C PHE A 77 -2.90 9.95 3.75
N SER A 78 -3.08 10.99 4.56
CA SER A 78 -3.21 10.87 6.02
C SER A 78 -4.32 9.92 6.48
N ASP A 79 -5.47 9.90 5.79
CA ASP A 79 -6.59 8.99 6.10
C ASP A 79 -6.30 7.50 5.86
N TYR A 80 -5.25 7.18 5.10
CA TYR A 80 -4.92 5.82 4.68
C TYR A 80 -3.62 5.28 5.28
N VAL A 81 -2.78 6.14 5.88
CA VAL A 81 -1.48 5.72 6.43
C VAL A 81 -1.69 4.76 7.60
N VAL A 82 -0.96 3.64 7.58
CA VAL A 82 -0.90 2.68 8.68
C VAL A 82 0.54 2.46 9.11
N GLU A 83 0.74 2.39 10.42
CA GLU A 83 2.03 1.97 11.00
C GLU A 83 2.00 0.46 11.20
N LEU A 84 2.98 -0.22 10.61
CA LEU A 84 3.16 -1.67 10.75
C LEU A 84 4.42 -1.94 11.54
N GLU A 85 4.40 -2.96 12.41
CA GLU A 85 5.57 -3.38 13.18
C GLU A 85 6.70 -3.89 12.27
N THR A 86 6.34 -4.44 11.10
CA THR A 86 7.29 -4.90 10.09
C THR A 86 6.80 -4.45 8.70
N PRO A 87 7.66 -3.89 7.85
CA PRO A 87 7.27 -3.50 6.50
C PRO A 87 6.79 -4.72 5.69
N LEU A 88 5.69 -4.56 4.94
CA LEU A 88 5.14 -5.64 4.11
C LEU A 88 6.06 -6.02 2.96
N ARG A 89 6.80 -5.03 2.45
CA ARG A 89 7.82 -5.17 1.43
C ARG A 89 8.75 -3.98 1.52
N GLU A 90 10.05 -4.23 1.38
CA GLU A 90 11.07 -3.19 1.35
C GLU A 90 11.46 -2.88 -0.10
N TRP A 91 11.80 -1.64 -0.35
CA TRP A 91 12.37 -1.22 -1.63
C TRP A 91 13.84 -1.62 -1.69
N SER A 92 14.25 -2.33 -2.74
CA SER A 92 15.66 -2.71 -2.98
C SER A 92 16.50 -1.59 -3.59
#